data_AF-A0A2K1PY07-F1
#
_entry.id   AF-A0A2K1PY07-F1
#
_cell.length_a   1.000
_cell.length_b   1.000
_cell.length_c   1.000
_cell.angle_alpha   90.00
_cell.angle_beta   90.00
_cell.angle_gamma   90.00
#
_symmetry.space_group_name_H-M   'P 1'
#
loop_
_entity.id
_entity.type
_entity.pdbx_description
1 polymer ?
#
loop_
_entity_poly.entity_id
_entity_poly.type
_entity_poly.pdbx_seq_one_letter_code
_entity_poly.pdbx_strand_id
1 'polypeptide(L)'
;MLEFARWKYFVIVFVLVFCTIYAMPNLYPQDPSVQVSAASGAAVDATLKGKVDAALAAAHISPKAEETDAKGKLLLRMRSADEQTKANDAVKPVLGEGETTALNLLPTVPKWLSSLGAKPMSLGLDLQGGVHFLMQVDEKAALEKKLEGAADSVRALLRDKSVTFGSVDRMPDETVVATLSTPADALNAQKVIDAGLRANAAGGPNPYSTEVRNNQVVVRLSALDSAKVATDAIDQNRAVIADRISGLGVAEPVLQRQGNDRLVVELPGLQDTAEAKRQIGATATLEFRAVTGDELTAAEAQRSGNIPPDSKLYHFEDGRPILLSKRVLVSGDELLNAQAIPDQKTGLPSVSVTLNAAAGKRMFDHTVNNVHKRLATVYIDRIPTVTKDANGNEVRGAARVQERVIAAPDINEPFGANFLTTGLSQQQATDLVRQLKSGALAAPMDFVEEYVIGPSLGAENVQRGIKAVVFSFLFTLGFFAIYYRMFGLITSVALLFNLLIVVAVMSLFGATMTLPGFAGLALSVGLSVDANVLINERIREELRHGMPAKAAIAAGYEKASHTIFDANLTGLIVGVALYAFGSGPLKGFALTMIIGIFASMFTAITVSRALATLIYGRRKHLKSIAI
;
A
#
# COMPACT_ATOMS: atom_id res chain seq x y z
N MET A 1 -32.07 35.78 25.24
CA MET A 1 -32.01 36.44 23.90
C MET A 1 -30.67 36.27 23.16
N LEU A 2 -29.56 35.96 23.83
CA LEU A 2 -28.37 35.34 23.22
C LEU A 2 -27.92 34.25 24.18
N GLU A 3 -28.63 33.12 24.19
CA GLU A 3 -28.33 32.01 25.08
C GLU A 3 -27.57 30.94 24.30
N PHE A 4 -26.39 30.62 24.81
CA PHE A 4 -25.55 29.55 24.28
C PHE A 4 -25.24 28.62 25.44
N ALA A 5 -25.63 27.35 25.31
CA ALA A 5 -25.56 26.40 26.40
C ALA A 5 -24.10 26.19 26.85
N ARG A 6 -23.87 26.14 28.17
CA ARG A 6 -22.52 26.04 28.75
C ARG A 6 -21.75 24.80 28.28
N TRP A 7 -22.46 23.68 28.07
CA TRP A 7 -21.86 22.46 27.53
C TRP A 7 -21.29 22.65 26.12
N LYS A 8 -21.87 23.52 25.28
CA LYS A 8 -21.35 23.81 23.94
C LYS A 8 -20.01 24.55 24.00
N TYR A 9 -19.80 25.42 24.98
CA TYR A 9 -18.48 26.04 25.20
C TYR A 9 -17.44 24.98 25.60
N PHE A 10 -17.80 24.03 26.45
CA PHE A 10 -16.92 22.91 26.81
C PHE A 10 -16.54 22.08 25.58
N VAL A 11 -17.51 21.76 24.71
CA VAL A 11 -17.25 21.06 23.44
C VAL A 11 -16.28 21.86 22.56
N ILE A 12 -16.47 23.16 22.39
CA ILE A 12 -15.58 24.01 21.60
C ILE A 12 -14.15 23.97 22.15
N VAL A 13 -13.97 24.13 23.46
CA VAL A 13 -12.65 24.10 24.10
C VAL A 13 -12.01 22.71 23.98
N PHE A 14 -12.79 21.64 24.17
CA PHE A 14 -12.31 20.28 23.99
C PHE A 14 -11.83 20.03 22.56
N VAL A 15 -12.62 20.41 21.56
CA VAL A 15 -12.23 20.30 20.14
C VAL A 15 -11.00 21.16 19.86
N LEU A 16 -10.88 22.36 20.42
CA LEU A 16 -9.72 23.22 20.26
C LEU A 16 -8.44 22.57 20.80
N VAL A 17 -8.49 22.04 22.02
CA VAL A 17 -7.34 21.36 22.65
C VAL A 17 -6.98 20.10 21.85
N PHE A 18 -7.97 19.29 21.50
CA PHE A 18 -7.78 18.08 20.70
C PHE A 18 -7.12 18.41 19.35
N CYS A 19 -7.68 19.34 18.59
CA CYS A 19 -7.11 19.74 17.30
C CYS A 19 -5.72 20.37 17.45
N THR A 20 -5.45 21.10 18.54
CA THR A 20 -4.10 21.64 18.78
C THR A 20 -3.08 20.53 18.99
N ILE A 21 -3.41 19.50 19.78
CA ILE A 21 -2.52 18.36 20.03
C ILE A 21 -2.24 17.59 18.74
N TYR A 22 -3.27 17.33 17.93
CA TYR A 22 -3.11 16.58 16.67
C TYR A 22 -2.55 17.41 15.51
N ALA A 23 -2.66 18.73 15.54
CA ALA A 23 -2.02 19.61 14.55
C ALA A 23 -0.54 19.90 14.89
N MET A 24 -0.17 19.82 16.16
CA MET A 24 1.19 20.13 16.64
C MET A 24 2.32 19.31 15.98
N PRO A 25 2.17 18.02 15.60
CA PRO A 25 3.23 17.28 14.92
C PRO A 25 3.70 17.95 13.62
N ASN A 26 2.81 18.66 12.92
CA ASN A 26 3.11 19.32 11.65
C ASN A 26 3.98 20.58 11.80
N LEU A 27 4.14 21.11 13.02
CA LEU A 27 5.06 22.21 13.30
C LEU A 27 6.52 21.75 13.34
N TYR A 28 6.76 20.44 13.47
CA TYR A 28 8.09 19.87 13.48
C TYR A 28 8.45 19.42 12.06
N PRO A 29 9.36 20.12 11.35
CA PRO A 29 9.77 19.71 10.02
C PRO A 29 10.44 18.33 10.09
N GLN A 30 10.25 17.51 9.06
CA GLN A 30 10.94 16.24 8.92
C GLN A 30 12.38 16.50 8.44
N ASP A 31 13.35 15.82 9.05
CA ASP A 31 14.75 15.91 8.63
C ASP A 31 14.96 14.99 7.42
N PRO A 32 15.49 15.50 6.27
CA PRO A 32 15.98 14.66 5.18
C PRO A 32 17.05 13.71 5.72
N SER A 33 16.98 12.43 5.33
CA SER A 33 17.89 11.41 5.84
C SER A 33 18.26 10.38 4.78
N VAL A 34 19.49 9.87 4.88
CA VAL A 34 19.94 8.73 4.09
C VAL A 34 19.95 7.52 5.02
N GLN A 35 19.15 6.52 4.68
CA GLN A 35 19.06 5.26 5.40
C GLN A 35 19.91 4.22 4.68
N VAL A 36 20.87 3.64 5.38
CA VAL A 36 21.70 2.53 4.87
C VAL A 36 21.21 1.23 5.53
N SER A 37 20.87 0.24 4.70
CA SER A 37 20.46 -1.09 5.13
C SER A 37 21.54 -2.10 4.74
N ALA A 38 21.90 -3.00 5.65
CA ALA A 38 22.80 -4.11 5.33
C ALA A 38 22.06 -5.21 4.54
N ALA A 39 22.83 -6.11 3.91
CA ALA A 39 22.28 -7.25 3.20
C ALA A 39 21.35 -8.09 4.09
N SER A 40 20.24 -8.56 3.51
CA SER A 40 19.25 -9.42 4.17
C SER A 40 18.57 -8.82 5.42
N GLY A 41 18.64 -7.49 5.59
CA GLY A 41 18.02 -6.81 6.73
C GLY A 41 18.77 -7.00 8.06
N ALA A 42 20.03 -7.45 8.01
CA ALA A 42 20.91 -7.51 9.16
C ALA A 42 21.22 -6.11 9.72
N ALA A 43 21.73 -6.06 10.96
CA ALA A 43 22.22 -4.82 11.53
C ALA A 43 23.47 -4.34 10.78
N VAL A 44 23.63 -3.02 10.64
CA VAL A 44 24.79 -2.41 10.01
C VAL A 44 26.03 -2.63 10.90
N ASP A 45 26.99 -3.39 10.37
CA ASP A 45 28.26 -3.64 11.04
C ASP A 45 29.18 -2.41 11.09
N ALA A 46 30.12 -2.40 12.04
CA ALA A 46 31.10 -1.31 12.20
C ALA A 46 31.97 -1.07 10.96
N THR A 47 32.20 -2.12 10.15
CA THR A 47 32.93 -2.05 8.88
C THR A 47 32.15 -1.27 7.82
N LEU A 48 30.86 -1.56 7.68
CA LEU A 48 29.97 -0.85 6.76
C LEU A 48 29.81 0.60 7.20
N LYS A 49 29.66 0.84 8.50
CA LYS A 49 29.65 2.21 9.05
C LYS A 49 30.93 2.98 8.69
N GLY A 50 32.11 2.39 8.91
CA GLY A 50 33.37 3.04 8.57
C GLY A 50 33.54 3.37 7.08
N LYS A 51 33.01 2.53 6.19
CA LYS A 51 32.96 2.80 4.74
C LYS A 51 32.07 4.00 4.40
N VAL A 52 30.89 4.05 5.01
CA VAL A 52 29.93 5.14 4.85
C VAL A 52 30.52 6.47 5.35
N ASP A 53 31.13 6.47 6.53
CA ASP A 53 31.75 7.67 7.12
C ASP A 53 32.91 8.18 6.25
N ALA A 54 33.74 7.28 5.70
CA ALA A 54 34.82 7.64 4.78
C ALA A 54 34.29 8.24 3.46
N ALA A 55 33.18 7.70 2.92
CA ALA A 55 32.55 8.21 1.71
C ALA A 55 31.98 9.62 1.93
N LEU A 56 31.32 9.86 3.07
CA LEU A 56 30.80 11.18 3.44
C LEU A 56 31.92 12.20 3.67
N ALA A 57 33.01 11.79 4.31
CA ALA A 57 34.19 12.63 4.52
C ALA A 57 34.85 13.04 3.19
N ALA A 58 34.97 12.11 2.25
CA ALA A 58 35.49 12.38 0.90
C ALA A 58 34.60 13.36 0.10
N ALA A 59 33.29 13.33 0.34
CA ALA A 59 32.33 14.26 -0.27
C ALA A 59 32.20 15.60 0.49
N HIS A 60 32.93 15.80 1.58
CA HIS A 60 32.83 16.96 2.48
C HIS A 60 31.43 17.17 3.06
N ILE A 61 30.71 16.09 3.38
CA ILE A 61 29.37 16.14 3.97
C ILE A 61 29.45 15.75 5.44
N SER A 62 28.89 16.59 6.32
CA SER A 62 28.79 16.31 7.75
C SER A 62 27.33 16.10 8.16
N PRO A 63 26.91 14.86 8.51
CA PRO A 63 25.55 14.61 8.96
C PRO A 63 25.21 15.44 10.21
N LYS A 64 23.94 15.84 10.32
CA LYS A 64 23.38 16.53 11.49
C LYS A 64 23.35 15.62 12.71
N ALA A 65 23.00 14.35 12.49
CA ALA A 65 23.02 13.30 13.50
C ALA A 65 23.11 11.93 12.79
N GLU A 66 23.70 10.96 13.49
CA GLU A 66 23.75 9.57 13.08
C GLU A 66 23.03 8.74 14.13
N GLU A 67 22.01 8.01 13.71
CA GLU A 67 21.23 7.14 14.59
C GLU A 67 21.18 5.74 14.00
N THR A 68 21.02 4.72 14.84
CA THR A 68 20.70 3.36 14.38
C THR A 68 19.25 3.08 14.74
N ASP A 69 18.45 2.71 13.74
CA ASP A 69 17.05 2.34 13.94
C ASP A 69 16.94 1.06 14.80
N ALA A 70 15.76 0.82 15.37
CA ALA A 70 15.44 -0.39 16.13
C ALA A 70 15.64 -1.70 15.32
N LYS A 71 15.68 -1.61 13.99
CA LYS A 71 15.98 -2.72 13.07
C LYS A 71 17.47 -2.81 12.67
N GLY A 72 18.36 -2.08 13.36
CA GLY A 72 19.80 -2.10 13.09
C GLY A 72 20.24 -1.32 11.83
N LYS A 73 19.36 -0.53 11.22
CA LYS A 73 19.66 0.27 10.03
C LYS A 73 20.35 1.58 10.41
N LEU A 74 21.31 2.03 9.63
CA LEU A 74 22.00 3.31 9.87
C LEU A 74 21.20 4.45 9.25
N LEU A 75 20.85 5.44 10.06
CA LEU A 75 20.08 6.62 9.70
C LEU A 75 20.98 7.86 9.80
N LEU A 76 21.27 8.46 8.66
CA LEU A 76 22.11 9.65 8.56
C LEU A 76 21.19 10.86 8.34
N ARG A 77 21.01 11.71 9.35
CA ARG A 77 20.21 12.94 9.21
C ARG A 77 21.02 14.02 8.51
N MET A 78 20.41 14.68 7.54
CA MET A 78 21.02 15.72 6.71
C MET A 78 20.39 17.09 7.00
N ARG A 79 21.07 18.17 6.61
CA ARG A 79 20.54 19.53 6.84
C ARG A 79 19.61 19.99 5.72
N SER A 80 19.74 19.40 4.54
CA SER A 80 18.92 19.74 3.35
C SER A 80 18.70 18.53 2.44
N ALA A 81 17.70 18.64 1.56
CA ALA A 81 17.43 17.63 0.53
C ALA A 81 18.57 17.53 -0.52
N ASP A 82 19.29 18.62 -0.76
CA ASP A 82 20.45 18.64 -1.66
C ASP A 82 21.64 17.90 -1.03
N GLU A 83 21.91 18.13 0.26
CA GLU A 83 22.92 17.36 1.01
C GLU A 83 22.55 15.88 1.09
N GLN A 84 21.26 15.57 1.27
CA GLN A 84 20.75 14.20 1.27
C GLN A 84 21.00 13.49 -0.07
N THR A 85 20.74 14.17 -1.18
CA THR A 85 20.97 13.60 -2.52
C THR A 85 22.46 13.36 -2.75
N LYS A 86 23.31 14.36 -2.44
CA LYS A 86 24.77 14.22 -2.56
C LYS A 86 25.34 13.13 -1.65
N ALA A 87 24.82 13.00 -0.44
CA ALA A 87 25.21 11.94 0.50
C ALA A 87 24.85 10.56 -0.05
N ASN A 88 23.67 10.41 -0.62
CA ASN A 88 23.25 9.16 -1.26
C ASN A 88 24.13 8.81 -2.48
N ASP A 89 24.44 9.79 -3.33
CA ASP A 89 25.32 9.60 -4.49
C ASP A 89 26.76 9.26 -4.10
N ALA A 90 27.23 9.77 -2.96
CA ALA A 90 28.55 9.45 -2.42
C ALA A 90 28.61 8.05 -1.76
N VAL A 91 27.55 7.64 -1.08
CA VAL A 91 27.51 6.36 -0.34
C VAL A 91 27.21 5.18 -1.25
N LYS A 92 26.29 5.33 -2.22
CA LYS A 92 25.83 4.26 -3.10
C LYS A 92 26.93 3.46 -3.81
N PRO A 93 28.03 4.07 -4.33
CA PRO A 93 29.10 3.33 -5.00
C PRO A 93 29.97 2.47 -4.06
N VAL A 94 29.92 2.74 -2.76
CA VAL A 94 30.79 2.10 -1.75
C VAL A 94 30.09 0.87 -1.12
N LEU A 95 28.79 0.71 -1.36
CA LEU A 95 27.99 -0.40 -0.88
C LEU A 95 28.27 -1.70 -1.67
N GLY A 96 28.31 -2.81 -0.95
CA GLY A 96 28.48 -4.16 -1.49
C GLY A 96 27.18 -4.78 -2.01
N GLU A 97 27.26 -6.01 -2.53
CA GLU A 97 26.06 -6.73 -2.99
C GLU A 97 25.07 -6.98 -1.83
N GLY A 98 23.83 -6.51 -1.99
CA GLY A 98 22.74 -6.68 -1.01
C GLY A 98 22.57 -5.50 -0.04
N GLU A 99 23.54 -4.59 0.05
CA GLU A 99 23.43 -3.35 0.82
C GLU A 99 22.70 -2.28 0.01
N THR A 100 21.76 -1.56 0.62
CA THR A 100 20.95 -0.54 -0.08
C THR A 100 20.90 0.78 0.67
N THR A 101 20.85 1.88 -0.08
CA THR A 101 20.52 3.20 0.45
C THR A 101 19.11 3.59 0.05
N ALA A 102 18.37 4.17 0.99
CA ALA A 102 17.07 4.78 0.74
C ALA A 102 17.08 6.22 1.26
N LEU A 103 16.45 7.11 0.50
CA LEU A 103 16.17 8.46 0.96
C LEU A 103 14.88 8.45 1.76
N ASN A 104 14.93 8.94 2.99
CA ASN A 104 13.80 8.94 3.90
C ASN A 104 13.67 10.31 4.59
N LEU A 105 12.48 10.62 5.09
CA LEU A 105 12.19 11.81 5.88
C LEU A 105 11.88 11.37 7.31
N LEU A 106 12.80 11.66 8.23
CA LEU A 106 12.63 11.26 9.63
C LEU A 106 11.83 12.30 10.40
N PRO A 107 10.77 11.89 11.15
CA PRO A 107 10.00 12.82 11.96
C PRO A 107 10.83 13.34 13.14
N THR A 108 10.87 14.66 13.29
CA THR A 108 11.52 15.34 14.43
C THR A 108 10.57 15.52 15.62
N VAL A 109 9.46 14.77 15.61
CA VAL A 109 8.38 14.89 16.58
C VAL A 109 8.83 14.38 17.96
N PRO A 110 8.59 15.13 19.04
CA PRO A 110 8.91 14.67 20.40
C PRO A 110 8.24 13.35 20.76
N LYS A 111 8.94 12.49 21.49
CA LYS A 111 8.46 11.14 21.85
C LYS A 111 7.09 11.13 22.54
N TRP A 112 6.80 12.13 23.38
CA TRP A 112 5.52 12.27 24.09
C TRP A 112 4.33 12.52 23.16
N LEU A 113 4.56 13.19 22.02
CA LEU A 113 3.53 13.48 21.03
C LEU A 113 3.28 12.24 20.16
N SER A 114 4.35 11.53 19.77
CA SER A 114 4.24 10.27 19.03
C SER A 114 3.58 9.15 19.84
N SER A 115 3.76 9.11 21.18
CA SER A 115 3.11 8.12 22.04
C SER A 115 1.59 8.32 22.16
N LEU A 116 1.10 9.54 21.89
CA LEU A 116 -0.34 9.84 21.84
C LEU A 116 -0.97 9.47 20.49
N GLY A 117 -0.20 8.89 19.55
CA GLY A 117 -0.68 8.56 18.21
C GLY A 117 -0.73 9.76 17.26
N ALA A 118 -0.27 10.94 17.69
CA ALA A 118 -0.23 12.13 16.85
C ALA A 118 0.98 12.07 15.91
N LYS A 119 0.71 11.84 14.62
CA LYS A 119 1.71 11.76 13.54
C LYS A 119 1.61 12.98 12.62
N PRO A 120 2.72 13.44 12.01
CA PRO A 120 2.63 14.46 10.98
C PRO A 120 1.81 13.93 9.79
N MET A 121 1.21 14.84 9.03
CA MET A 121 0.53 14.50 7.78
C MET A 121 1.52 13.87 6.81
N SER A 122 1.14 12.76 6.18
CA SER A 122 1.92 12.16 5.10
C SER A 122 1.89 13.11 3.90
N LEU A 123 3.03 13.34 3.26
CA LEU A 123 3.12 14.19 2.06
C LEU A 123 3.16 13.26 0.85
N GLY A 124 2.44 13.65 -0.22
CA GLY A 124 2.37 12.88 -1.44
C GLY A 124 3.61 13.04 -2.32
N LEU A 125 3.64 12.27 -3.40
CA LEU A 125 4.71 12.24 -4.38
C LEU A 125 5.09 13.64 -4.91
N ASP A 126 4.09 14.48 -5.19
CA ASP A 126 4.28 15.85 -5.69
C ASP A 126 5.03 16.78 -4.73
N LEU A 127 5.09 16.40 -3.44
CA LEU A 127 5.64 17.21 -2.36
C LEU A 127 6.95 16.63 -1.80
N GLN A 128 7.09 15.30 -1.76
CA GLN A 128 8.32 14.64 -1.29
C GLN A 128 9.27 14.26 -2.44
N GLY A 129 8.79 14.28 -3.69
CA GLY A 129 9.43 13.58 -4.79
C GLY A 129 9.24 12.06 -4.68
N GLY A 130 9.64 11.32 -5.71
CA GLY A 130 9.57 9.86 -5.75
C GLY A 130 9.33 9.31 -7.16
N VAL A 131 8.77 8.10 -7.24
CA VAL A 131 8.33 7.47 -8.50
C VAL A 131 6.84 7.10 -8.48
N HIS A 132 6.20 7.26 -9.64
CA HIS A 132 4.84 6.77 -9.93
C HIS A 132 4.92 5.75 -11.08
N PHE A 133 4.32 4.59 -10.88
CA PHE A 133 4.14 3.57 -11.89
C PHE A 133 2.66 3.28 -12.11
N LEU A 134 2.24 3.24 -13.37
CA LEU A 134 0.99 2.61 -13.76
C LEU A 134 1.31 1.24 -14.33
N MET A 135 0.87 0.20 -13.64
CA MET A 135 1.08 -1.18 -14.06
C MET A 135 -0.23 -1.78 -14.57
N GLN A 136 -0.18 -2.59 -15.62
CA GLN A 136 -1.34 -3.28 -16.18
C GLN A 136 -1.13 -4.79 -16.12
N VAL A 137 -2.15 -5.53 -15.72
CA VAL A 137 -2.12 -7.00 -15.72
C VAL A 137 -2.23 -7.52 -17.15
N ASP A 138 -1.42 -8.52 -17.50
CA ASP A 138 -1.64 -9.29 -18.72
C ASP A 138 -2.89 -10.16 -18.56
N GLU A 139 -4.02 -9.65 -19.07
CA GLU A 139 -5.32 -10.31 -18.99
C GLU A 139 -5.30 -11.70 -19.64
N LYS A 140 -4.55 -11.86 -20.73
CA LYS A 140 -4.45 -13.14 -21.43
C LYS A 140 -3.74 -14.15 -20.55
N ALA A 141 -2.56 -13.80 -20.04
CA ALA A 141 -1.82 -14.69 -19.14
C ALA A 141 -2.63 -15.05 -17.88
N ALA A 142 -3.39 -14.10 -17.33
CA ALA A 142 -4.27 -14.35 -16.19
C ALA A 142 -5.38 -15.36 -16.52
N LEU A 143 -6.02 -15.20 -17.68
CA LEU A 143 -7.06 -16.09 -18.16
C LEU A 143 -6.52 -17.49 -18.46
N GLU A 144 -5.36 -17.58 -19.14
CA GLU A 144 -4.70 -18.85 -19.44
C GLU A 144 -4.42 -19.65 -18.17
N LYS A 145 -3.86 -19.00 -17.15
CA LYS A 145 -3.58 -19.63 -15.85
C LYS A 145 -4.86 -20.09 -15.14
N LYS A 146 -5.95 -19.30 -15.20
CA LYS A 146 -7.24 -19.70 -14.60
C LYS A 146 -7.87 -20.89 -15.32
N LEU A 147 -7.78 -20.94 -16.65
CA LEU A 147 -8.27 -22.06 -17.45
C LEU A 147 -7.42 -23.33 -17.24
N GLU A 148 -6.13 -23.19 -17.05
CA GLU A 148 -5.24 -24.30 -16.74
C GLU A 148 -5.54 -24.89 -15.35
N GLY A 149 -5.74 -24.06 -14.33
CA GLY A 149 -6.23 -24.49 -13.03
C GLY A 149 -7.62 -25.16 -13.09
N ALA A 150 -8.50 -24.69 -13.98
CA ALA A 150 -9.79 -25.32 -14.23
C ALA A 150 -9.63 -26.71 -14.90
N ALA A 151 -8.74 -26.85 -15.88
CA ALA A 151 -8.43 -28.12 -16.52
C ALA A 151 -7.86 -29.14 -15.52
N ASP A 152 -6.96 -28.70 -14.64
CA ASP A 152 -6.44 -29.51 -13.54
C ASP A 152 -7.54 -29.97 -12.58
N SER A 153 -8.43 -29.06 -12.21
CA SER A 153 -9.57 -29.35 -11.33
C SER A 153 -10.53 -30.34 -11.98
N VAL A 154 -10.81 -30.20 -13.28
CA VAL A 154 -11.63 -31.14 -14.06
C VAL A 154 -10.98 -32.53 -14.09
N ARG A 155 -9.67 -32.62 -14.35
CA ARG A 155 -8.93 -33.90 -14.30
C ARG A 155 -9.02 -34.57 -12.94
N ALA A 156 -8.91 -33.79 -11.87
CA ALA A 156 -9.01 -34.30 -10.50
C ALA A 156 -10.41 -34.83 -10.19
N LEU A 157 -11.46 -34.08 -10.56
CA LEU A 157 -12.87 -34.46 -10.35
C LEU A 157 -13.26 -35.72 -11.12
N LEU A 158 -12.88 -35.81 -12.39
CA LEU A 158 -13.15 -37.00 -13.22
C LEU A 158 -12.45 -38.23 -12.65
N ARG A 159 -11.22 -38.08 -12.12
CA ARG A 159 -10.49 -39.17 -11.48
C ARG A 159 -11.09 -39.59 -10.14
N ASP A 160 -11.47 -38.64 -9.27
CA ASP A 160 -12.11 -38.93 -7.96
C ASP A 160 -13.41 -39.74 -8.16
N LYS A 161 -14.20 -39.38 -9.17
CA LYS A 161 -15.44 -40.10 -9.51
C LYS A 161 -15.24 -41.28 -10.44
N SER A 162 -13.99 -41.69 -10.69
CA SER A 162 -13.64 -42.86 -11.51
C SER A 162 -14.24 -42.86 -12.92
N VAL A 163 -14.36 -41.68 -13.53
CA VAL A 163 -14.82 -41.52 -14.92
C VAL A 163 -13.63 -41.72 -15.86
N THR A 164 -13.77 -42.59 -16.86
CA THR A 164 -12.74 -42.84 -17.87
C THR A 164 -12.63 -41.68 -18.87
N PHE A 165 -11.47 -41.03 -18.90
CA PHE A 165 -11.17 -39.94 -19.82
C PHE A 165 -9.86 -40.16 -20.57
N GLY A 166 -9.79 -39.68 -21.81
CA GLY A 166 -8.59 -39.73 -22.64
C GLY A 166 -7.64 -38.58 -22.31
N SER A 167 -8.10 -37.33 -22.49
CA SER A 167 -7.31 -36.13 -22.20
C SER A 167 -8.21 -34.99 -21.72
N VAL A 168 -7.62 -34.03 -21.02
CA VAL A 168 -8.29 -32.77 -20.67
C VAL A 168 -7.30 -31.66 -20.94
N ASP A 169 -7.55 -30.95 -22.03
CA ASP A 169 -6.63 -29.98 -22.61
C ASP A 169 -7.30 -28.61 -22.71
N ARG A 170 -6.51 -27.56 -22.50
CA ARG A 170 -6.93 -26.18 -22.79
C ARG A 170 -6.84 -25.96 -24.29
N MET A 171 -7.89 -25.40 -24.88
CA MET A 171 -7.91 -24.99 -26.27
C MET A 171 -7.59 -23.49 -26.41
N PRO A 172 -7.09 -23.04 -27.58
CA PRO A 172 -6.80 -21.62 -27.83
C PRO A 172 -8.04 -20.71 -27.81
N ASP A 173 -9.26 -21.27 -27.86
CA ASP A 173 -10.53 -20.54 -27.87
C ASP A 173 -11.10 -20.29 -26.45
N GLU A 174 -10.20 -20.26 -25.45
CA GLU A 174 -10.52 -20.02 -24.03
C GLU A 174 -11.45 -21.08 -23.42
N THR A 175 -11.42 -22.30 -23.97
CA THR A 175 -12.16 -23.45 -23.44
C THR A 175 -11.26 -24.54 -22.89
N VAL A 176 -11.81 -25.36 -22.01
CA VAL A 176 -11.19 -26.60 -21.55
C VAL A 176 -12.00 -27.75 -22.12
N VAL A 177 -11.35 -28.65 -22.86
CA VAL A 177 -12.01 -29.78 -23.53
C VAL A 177 -11.56 -31.07 -22.87
N ALA A 178 -12.50 -31.76 -22.23
CA ALA A 178 -12.32 -33.12 -21.74
C ALA A 178 -12.76 -34.11 -22.82
N THR A 179 -11.81 -34.82 -23.42
CA THR A 179 -12.07 -35.90 -24.38
C THR A 179 -12.25 -37.21 -23.63
N LEU A 180 -13.40 -37.85 -23.81
CA LEU A 180 -13.78 -39.06 -23.09
C LEU A 180 -13.64 -40.30 -23.97
N SER A 181 -13.84 -41.49 -23.39
CA SER A 181 -13.72 -42.74 -24.14
C SER A 181 -15.01 -43.12 -24.87
N THR A 182 -16.17 -42.80 -24.29
CA THR A 182 -17.47 -43.08 -24.90
C THR A 182 -18.46 -41.92 -24.76
N PRO A 183 -19.41 -41.74 -25.71
CA PRO A 183 -20.44 -40.71 -25.61
C PRO A 183 -21.33 -40.82 -24.36
N ALA A 184 -21.50 -42.02 -23.80
CA ALA A 184 -22.24 -42.24 -22.56
C ALA A 184 -21.49 -41.67 -21.34
N ASP A 185 -20.15 -41.78 -21.35
CA ASP A 185 -19.30 -41.19 -20.31
C ASP A 185 -19.34 -39.66 -20.37
N ALA A 186 -19.61 -39.05 -21.52
CA ALA A 186 -19.72 -37.59 -21.69
C ALA A 186 -20.86 -36.96 -20.89
N LEU A 187 -22.03 -37.61 -20.85
CA LEU A 187 -23.15 -37.14 -20.05
C LEU A 187 -22.90 -37.31 -18.54
N ASN A 188 -22.18 -38.37 -18.14
CA ASN A 188 -21.82 -38.58 -16.73
C ASN A 188 -20.73 -37.59 -16.28
N ALA A 189 -19.70 -37.42 -17.10
CA ALA A 189 -18.63 -36.46 -16.90
C ALA A 189 -19.17 -35.03 -16.77
N GLN A 190 -20.12 -34.63 -17.62
CA GLN A 190 -20.74 -33.30 -17.53
C GLN A 190 -21.37 -33.07 -16.15
N LYS A 191 -22.16 -34.02 -15.64
CA LYS A 191 -22.79 -33.91 -14.32
C LYS A 191 -21.76 -33.80 -13.19
N VAL A 192 -20.69 -34.59 -13.27
CA VAL A 192 -19.60 -34.56 -12.29
C VAL A 192 -18.87 -33.21 -12.31
N ILE A 193 -18.58 -32.71 -13.51
CA ILE A 193 -17.89 -31.43 -13.71
C ILE A 193 -18.76 -30.26 -13.23
N ASP A 194 -20.03 -30.22 -13.62
CA ASP A 194 -20.97 -29.17 -13.19
C ASP A 194 -21.14 -29.16 -11.67
N ALA A 195 -21.31 -30.33 -11.05
CA ALA A 195 -21.44 -30.44 -9.61
C ALA A 195 -20.16 -30.02 -8.87
N GLY A 196 -19.00 -30.47 -9.36
CA GLY A 196 -17.70 -30.19 -8.73
C GLY A 196 -17.26 -28.73 -8.87
N LEU A 197 -17.41 -28.14 -10.07
CA LEU A 197 -17.07 -26.73 -10.30
C LEU A 197 -18.05 -25.79 -9.57
N ARG A 198 -19.32 -26.17 -9.45
CA ARG A 198 -20.31 -25.43 -8.66
C ARG A 198 -20.03 -25.50 -7.15
N ALA A 199 -19.56 -26.65 -6.64
CA ALA A 199 -19.21 -26.78 -5.22
C ALA A 199 -18.03 -25.88 -4.82
N ASN A 200 -17.15 -25.54 -5.77
CA ASN A 200 -16.05 -24.60 -5.56
C ASN A 200 -16.46 -23.13 -5.69
N ALA A 201 -17.66 -22.84 -6.22
CA ALA A 201 -18.21 -21.49 -6.22
C ALA A 201 -18.81 -21.19 -4.84
N ALA A 202 -18.22 -20.22 -4.12
CA ALA A 202 -18.62 -19.80 -2.77
C ALA A 202 -20.05 -19.20 -2.71
N GLY A 203 -21.08 -20.02 -2.93
CA GLY A 203 -22.49 -19.63 -2.90
C GLY A 203 -22.99 -18.81 -4.12
N GLY A 204 -22.13 -18.54 -5.11
CA GLY A 204 -22.47 -17.79 -6.33
C GLY A 204 -22.97 -18.65 -7.50
N PRO A 205 -23.39 -18.03 -8.63
CA PRO A 205 -23.65 -18.73 -9.89
C PRO A 205 -22.42 -19.53 -10.33
N ASN A 206 -22.62 -20.68 -10.99
CA ASN A 206 -21.51 -21.46 -11.53
C ASN A 206 -20.76 -20.61 -12.58
N PRO A 207 -19.46 -20.31 -12.38
CA PRO A 207 -18.72 -19.45 -13.30
C PRO A 207 -18.38 -20.16 -14.63
N TYR A 208 -18.60 -21.48 -14.69
CA TYR A 208 -18.37 -22.28 -15.87
C TYR A 208 -19.68 -22.78 -16.47
N SER A 209 -19.79 -22.74 -17.79
CA SER A 209 -20.80 -23.48 -18.54
C SER A 209 -20.16 -24.73 -19.14
N THR A 210 -20.93 -25.81 -19.21
CA THR A 210 -20.51 -27.06 -19.83
C THR A 210 -21.41 -27.40 -21.02
N GLU A 211 -20.80 -27.81 -22.13
CA GLU A 211 -21.49 -28.24 -23.34
C GLU A 211 -20.92 -29.59 -23.76
N VAL A 212 -21.79 -30.57 -24.05
CA VAL A 212 -21.36 -31.87 -24.56
C VAL A 212 -21.36 -31.82 -26.09
N ARG A 213 -20.21 -32.11 -26.69
CA ARG A 213 -20.04 -32.28 -28.15
C ARG A 213 -19.56 -33.69 -28.43
N ASN A 214 -20.48 -34.58 -28.81
CA ASN A 214 -20.21 -36.00 -29.06
C ASN A 214 -19.59 -36.70 -27.85
N ASN A 215 -18.26 -36.90 -27.89
CA ASN A 215 -17.47 -37.58 -26.86
C ASN A 215 -16.57 -36.60 -26.10
N GLN A 216 -16.87 -35.30 -26.19
CA GLN A 216 -16.13 -34.23 -25.53
C GLN A 216 -17.06 -33.42 -24.64
N VAL A 217 -16.55 -33.03 -23.46
CA VAL A 217 -17.19 -32.02 -22.60
C VAL A 217 -16.37 -30.75 -22.70
N VAL A 218 -16.98 -29.71 -23.26
CA VAL A 218 -16.39 -28.37 -23.40
C VAL A 218 -16.81 -27.55 -22.19
N VAL A 219 -15.84 -27.09 -21.42
CA VAL A 219 -16.03 -26.19 -20.28
C VAL A 219 -15.60 -24.79 -20.72
N ARG A 220 -16.50 -23.80 -20.58
CA ARG A 220 -16.23 -22.41 -20.93
C ARG A 220 -16.45 -21.52 -19.70
N LEU A 221 -15.56 -20.55 -19.50
CA LEU A 221 -15.74 -19.53 -18.47
C LEU A 221 -16.79 -18.51 -18.92
N SER A 222 -17.66 -18.06 -18.02
CA SER A 222 -18.65 -17.03 -18.31
C SER A 222 -17.99 -15.68 -18.66
N ALA A 223 -18.63 -14.87 -19.51
CA ALA A 223 -18.12 -13.54 -19.88
C ALA A 223 -18.04 -12.57 -18.69
N LEU A 224 -18.87 -12.76 -17.67
CA LEU A 224 -18.81 -11.96 -16.44
C LEU A 224 -17.59 -12.34 -15.59
N ASP A 225 -17.27 -13.64 -15.53
CA ASP A 225 -16.17 -14.13 -14.71
C ASP A 225 -14.82 -14.04 -15.42
N SER A 226 -14.79 -13.98 -16.76
CA SER A 226 -13.58 -13.64 -17.54
C SER A 226 -13.14 -12.20 -17.25
N ALA A 227 -14.06 -11.25 -17.24
CA ALA A 227 -13.78 -9.85 -16.88
C ALA A 227 -13.30 -9.69 -15.43
N LYS A 228 -13.76 -10.57 -14.52
CA LYS A 228 -13.30 -10.58 -13.12
C LYS A 228 -11.90 -11.17 -12.94
N VAL A 229 -11.40 -11.99 -13.87
CA VAL A 229 -10.06 -12.60 -13.74
C VAL A 229 -8.99 -11.54 -13.60
N ALA A 230 -9.03 -10.50 -14.43
CA ALA A 230 -8.09 -9.40 -14.37
C ALA A 230 -8.18 -8.68 -13.02
N THR A 231 -9.39 -8.40 -12.55
CA THR A 231 -9.62 -7.73 -11.26
C THR A 231 -9.14 -8.55 -10.07
N ASP A 232 -9.45 -9.85 -10.04
CA ASP A 232 -8.99 -10.78 -8.99
C ASP A 232 -7.45 -10.89 -9.00
N ALA A 233 -6.85 -10.92 -10.19
CA ALA A 233 -5.41 -10.95 -10.36
C ALA A 233 -4.73 -9.66 -9.85
N ILE A 234 -5.34 -8.47 -10.04
CA ILE A 234 -4.83 -7.23 -9.44
C ILE A 234 -4.87 -7.29 -7.92
N ASP A 235 -6.00 -7.71 -7.34
CA ASP A 235 -6.17 -7.68 -5.89
C ASP A 235 -5.18 -8.64 -5.21
N GLN A 236 -4.87 -9.77 -5.85
CA GLN A 236 -3.80 -10.68 -5.43
C GLN A 236 -2.40 -10.09 -5.66
N ASN A 237 -2.11 -9.55 -6.86
CA ASN A 237 -0.82 -8.93 -7.18
C ASN A 237 -0.50 -7.74 -6.27
N ARG A 238 -1.50 -6.98 -5.83
CA ARG A 238 -1.34 -5.84 -4.93
C ARG A 238 -0.66 -6.24 -3.62
N ALA A 239 -1.01 -7.40 -3.05
CA ALA A 239 -0.36 -7.89 -1.83
C ALA A 239 1.10 -8.24 -2.06
N VAL A 240 1.39 -8.92 -3.18
CA VAL A 240 2.76 -9.30 -3.57
C VAL A 240 3.63 -8.07 -3.82
N ILE A 241 3.10 -7.09 -4.56
CA ILE A 241 3.82 -5.84 -4.87
C ILE A 241 4.04 -5.01 -3.60
N ALA A 242 3.07 -4.96 -2.67
CA ALA A 242 3.23 -4.28 -1.39
C ALA A 242 4.39 -4.88 -0.55
N ASP A 243 4.48 -6.21 -0.50
CA ASP A 243 5.58 -6.90 0.19
C ASP A 243 6.93 -6.62 -0.48
N ARG A 244 7.01 -6.63 -1.82
CA ARG A 244 8.22 -6.28 -2.58
C ARG A 244 8.69 -4.85 -2.32
N ILE A 245 7.76 -3.91 -2.31
CA ILE A 245 8.05 -2.50 -2.04
C ILE A 245 8.56 -2.30 -0.60
N SER A 246 8.09 -3.11 0.35
CA SER A 246 8.59 -3.04 1.73
C SER A 246 10.11 -3.30 1.82
N GLY A 247 10.66 -4.07 0.87
CA GLY A 247 12.10 -4.30 0.73
C GLY A 247 12.91 -3.09 0.23
N LEU A 248 12.27 -2.15 -0.47
CA LEU A 248 12.90 -0.92 -0.98
C LEU A 248 13.15 0.14 0.11
N GLY A 249 12.66 -0.09 1.34
CA GLY A 249 12.84 0.85 2.45
C GLY A 249 12.03 2.15 2.30
N VAL A 250 11.05 2.17 1.39
CA VAL A 250 10.16 3.31 1.15
C VAL A 250 9.17 3.45 2.31
N ALA A 251 8.99 4.67 2.80
CA ALA A 251 7.98 4.97 3.80
C ALA A 251 6.61 5.11 3.11
N GLU A 252 5.64 4.27 3.53
CA GLU A 252 4.21 4.38 3.16
C GLU A 252 3.92 4.39 1.64
N PRO A 253 4.14 3.27 0.93
CA PRO A 253 3.78 3.19 -0.48
C PRO A 253 2.27 3.21 -0.69
N VAL A 254 1.83 3.89 -1.75
CA VAL A 254 0.41 3.96 -2.11
C VAL A 254 0.15 3.01 -3.28
N LEU A 255 -0.61 1.94 -3.03
CA LEU A 255 -1.07 1.00 -4.05
C LEU A 255 -2.57 1.17 -4.25
N GLN A 256 -2.97 1.65 -5.42
CA GLN A 256 -4.38 1.89 -5.75
C GLN A 256 -4.75 1.24 -7.07
N ARG A 257 -5.87 0.53 -7.10
CA ARG A 257 -6.43 0.01 -8.35
C ARG A 257 -6.99 1.16 -9.19
N GLN A 258 -6.70 1.15 -10.49
CA GLN A 258 -7.26 2.07 -11.47
C GLN A 258 -7.98 1.25 -12.55
N GLY A 259 -9.30 1.34 -12.61
CA GLY A 259 -10.09 0.51 -13.52
C GLY A 259 -10.13 -0.96 -13.10
N ASN A 260 -10.15 -1.87 -14.09
CA ASN A 260 -10.33 -3.32 -13.89
C ASN A 260 -9.05 -4.14 -14.07
N ASP A 261 -8.04 -3.56 -14.75
CA ASP A 261 -6.82 -4.20 -15.23
C ASP A 261 -5.52 -3.47 -14.78
N ARG A 262 -5.62 -2.30 -14.13
CA ARG A 262 -4.44 -1.50 -13.74
C ARG A 262 -4.27 -1.28 -12.23
N LEU A 263 -3.01 -1.15 -11.84
CA LEU A 263 -2.55 -0.84 -10.49
C LEU A 263 -1.59 0.35 -10.53
N VAL A 264 -1.98 1.43 -9.86
CA VAL A 264 -1.14 2.60 -9.59
C VAL A 264 -0.28 2.28 -8.37
N VAL A 265 1.03 2.52 -8.50
CA VAL A 265 2.03 2.35 -7.45
C VAL A 265 2.80 3.66 -7.31
N GLU A 266 2.67 4.31 -6.16
CA GLU A 266 3.44 5.51 -5.82
C GLU A 266 4.42 5.21 -4.69
N LEU A 267 5.68 5.58 -4.90
CA LEU A 267 6.79 5.36 -3.97
C LEU A 267 7.42 6.71 -3.61
N PRO A 268 6.92 7.40 -2.56
CA PRO A 268 7.45 8.68 -2.14
C PRO A 268 8.91 8.57 -1.68
N GLY A 269 9.72 9.59 -1.99
CA GLY A 269 11.13 9.67 -1.63
C GLY A 269 12.08 8.75 -2.44
N LEU A 270 11.56 7.82 -3.25
CA LEU A 270 12.40 6.92 -4.05
C LEU A 270 12.86 7.59 -5.35
N GLN A 271 14.16 7.64 -5.62
CA GLN A 271 14.69 8.25 -6.85
C GLN A 271 15.07 7.23 -7.93
N ASP A 272 15.50 6.03 -7.53
CA ASP A 272 15.96 5.01 -8.48
C ASP A 272 14.78 4.21 -9.03
N THR A 273 14.21 4.70 -10.14
CA THR A 273 13.16 3.97 -10.88
C THR A 273 13.60 2.61 -11.34
N ALA A 274 14.87 2.48 -11.76
CA ALA A 274 15.37 1.23 -12.32
C ALA A 274 15.43 0.15 -11.23
N GLU A 275 15.87 0.49 -10.03
CA GLU A 275 15.85 -0.40 -8.88
C GLU A 275 14.41 -0.75 -8.46
N ALA A 276 13.52 0.25 -8.42
CA ALA A 276 12.12 0.03 -8.12
C ALA A 276 11.45 -0.94 -9.11
N LYS A 277 11.63 -0.70 -10.42
CA LYS A 277 11.15 -1.56 -11.51
C LYS A 277 11.73 -2.96 -11.42
N ARG A 278 13.02 -3.08 -11.12
CA ARG A 278 13.69 -4.38 -10.95
C ARG A 278 13.06 -5.18 -9.81
N GLN A 279 12.82 -4.56 -8.66
CA GLN A 279 12.26 -5.22 -7.48
C GLN A 279 10.77 -5.54 -7.65
N ILE A 280 9.99 -4.60 -8.20
CA ILE A 280 8.56 -4.80 -8.45
C ILE A 280 8.32 -5.83 -9.56
N GLY A 281 9.09 -5.74 -10.64
CA GLY A 281 9.02 -6.65 -11.79
C GLY A 281 9.76 -7.97 -11.59
N ALA A 282 10.38 -8.19 -10.42
CA ALA A 282 11.02 -9.46 -10.11
C ALA A 282 9.99 -10.60 -10.13
N THR A 283 10.42 -11.80 -10.46
CA THR A 283 9.54 -12.99 -10.40
C THR A 283 10.04 -13.88 -9.28
N ALA A 284 9.31 -13.86 -8.17
CA ALA A 284 9.55 -14.76 -7.05
C ALA A 284 8.85 -16.09 -7.33
N THR A 285 9.61 -17.17 -7.48
CA THR A 285 9.09 -18.53 -7.57
C THR A 285 9.55 -19.33 -6.36
N LEU A 286 8.66 -20.15 -5.84
CA LEU A 286 8.99 -21.11 -4.80
C LEU A 286 9.20 -22.47 -5.44
N GLU A 287 10.19 -23.21 -4.98
CA GLU A 287 10.48 -24.53 -5.50
C GLU A 287 10.74 -25.51 -4.35
N PHE A 288 10.05 -26.65 -4.40
CA PHE A 288 10.31 -27.77 -3.51
C PHE A 288 11.35 -28.68 -4.18
N ARG A 289 12.46 -28.92 -3.47
CA ARG A 289 13.60 -29.70 -3.96
C ARG A 289 14.01 -30.73 -2.91
N ALA A 290 14.38 -31.92 -3.36
CA ALA A 290 14.91 -32.95 -2.47
C ALA A 290 16.30 -32.54 -1.96
N VAL A 291 16.58 -32.77 -0.68
CA VAL A 291 17.94 -32.60 -0.13
C VAL A 291 18.81 -33.79 -0.54
N THR A 292 20.01 -33.52 -1.02
CA THR A 292 20.95 -34.52 -1.52
C THR A 292 22.23 -34.52 -0.68
N GLY A 293 22.33 -35.44 0.27
CA GLY A 293 23.48 -35.56 1.17
C GLY A 293 23.30 -34.87 2.52
N ASP A 294 24.29 -35.06 3.40
CA ASP A 294 24.27 -34.59 4.78
C ASP A 294 25.03 -33.25 4.93
N GLU A 295 24.88 -32.59 6.08
CA GLU A 295 25.52 -31.29 6.36
C GLU A 295 27.05 -31.31 6.15
N LEU A 296 27.71 -32.43 6.48
CA LEU A 296 29.14 -32.63 6.25
C LEU A 296 29.49 -32.56 4.76
N THR A 297 28.73 -33.25 3.92
CA THR A 297 28.94 -33.23 2.46
C THR A 297 28.66 -31.87 1.85
N ALA A 298 27.69 -31.12 2.38
CA ALA A 298 27.43 -29.75 1.94
C ALA A 298 28.57 -28.80 2.32
N ALA A 299 29.11 -28.93 3.54
CA ALA A 299 30.25 -28.15 4.01
C ALA A 299 31.56 -28.49 3.29
N GLU A 300 31.75 -29.74 2.86
CA GLU A 300 32.87 -30.16 2.02
C GLU A 300 32.72 -29.66 0.58
N ALA A 301 31.51 -29.72 0.01
CA ALA A 301 31.23 -29.19 -1.32
C ALA A 301 31.47 -27.67 -1.38
N GLN A 302 31.12 -26.93 -0.33
CA GLN A 302 31.40 -25.50 -0.22
C GLN A 302 32.91 -25.20 -0.14
N ARG A 303 33.69 -26.02 0.59
CA ARG A 303 35.14 -25.81 0.76
C ARG A 303 35.96 -26.26 -0.45
N SER A 304 35.60 -27.39 -1.05
CA SER A 304 36.34 -28.02 -2.15
C SER A 304 35.88 -27.56 -3.54
N GLY A 305 34.68 -26.98 -3.64
CA GLY A 305 34.03 -26.66 -4.91
C GLY A 305 33.54 -27.88 -5.71
N ASN A 306 33.72 -29.10 -5.19
CA ASN A 306 33.30 -30.33 -5.87
C ASN A 306 31.84 -30.66 -5.50
N ILE A 307 30.91 -30.30 -6.39
CA ILE A 307 29.47 -30.51 -6.19
C ILE A 307 29.04 -31.76 -6.98
N PRO A 308 28.30 -32.71 -6.36
CA PRO A 308 27.77 -33.88 -7.08
C PRO A 308 26.95 -33.47 -8.31
N PRO A 309 27.02 -34.21 -9.43
CA PRO A 309 26.45 -33.79 -10.71
C PRO A 309 24.94 -33.53 -10.68
N ASP A 310 24.18 -34.26 -9.85
CA ASP A 310 22.73 -34.10 -9.70
C ASP A 310 22.31 -33.08 -8.63
N SER A 311 23.29 -32.46 -7.96
CA SER A 311 23.08 -31.53 -6.85
C SER A 311 23.53 -30.12 -7.20
N LYS A 312 22.94 -29.14 -6.52
CA LYS A 312 23.38 -27.75 -6.51
C LYS A 312 23.48 -27.31 -5.06
N LEU A 313 24.51 -26.52 -4.76
CA LEU A 313 24.72 -25.95 -3.44
C LEU A 313 23.82 -24.73 -3.25
N TYR A 314 23.04 -24.74 -2.18
CA TYR A 314 22.19 -23.64 -1.72
C TYR A 314 22.58 -23.24 -0.30
N HIS A 315 22.07 -22.11 0.17
CA HIS A 315 22.30 -21.62 1.53
C HIS A 315 20.97 -21.30 2.23
N PHE A 316 20.89 -21.61 3.51
CA PHE A 316 19.85 -21.10 4.40
C PHE A 316 20.06 -19.60 4.68
N GLU A 317 19.06 -18.93 5.26
CA GLU A 317 19.18 -17.51 5.66
C GLU A 317 20.28 -17.25 6.69
N ASP A 318 20.62 -18.25 7.49
CA ASP A 318 21.72 -18.20 8.47
C ASP A 318 23.10 -18.51 7.85
N GLY A 319 23.16 -18.69 6.53
CA GLY A 319 24.39 -18.96 5.78
C GLY A 319 24.84 -20.43 5.79
N ARG A 320 24.10 -21.35 6.44
CA ARG A 320 24.45 -22.77 6.41
C ARG A 320 24.29 -23.36 5.00
N PRO A 321 25.26 -24.14 4.48
CA PRO A 321 25.15 -24.78 3.18
C PRO A 321 24.20 -25.98 3.22
N ILE A 322 23.48 -26.20 2.12
CA ILE A 322 22.70 -27.40 1.90
C ILE A 322 22.74 -27.80 0.42
N LEU A 323 22.91 -29.09 0.16
CA LEU A 323 22.90 -29.63 -1.20
C LEU A 323 21.47 -30.04 -1.54
N LEU A 324 20.95 -29.50 -2.63
CA LEU A 324 19.62 -29.81 -3.13
C LEU A 324 19.71 -30.38 -4.54
N SER A 325 18.77 -31.25 -4.89
CA SER A 325 18.65 -31.79 -6.24
C SER A 325 18.41 -30.67 -7.26
N LYS A 326 19.07 -30.75 -8.42
CA LYS A 326 18.80 -29.87 -9.57
C LYS A 326 17.38 -30.03 -10.11
N ARG A 327 16.73 -31.17 -9.86
CA ARG A 327 15.34 -31.43 -10.28
C ARG A 327 14.36 -30.75 -9.32
N VAL A 328 13.48 -29.90 -9.87
CA VAL A 328 12.36 -29.31 -9.14
C VAL A 328 11.25 -30.36 -9.02
N LEU A 329 10.79 -30.62 -7.80
CA LEU A 329 9.68 -31.55 -7.55
C LEU A 329 8.35 -30.86 -7.81
N VAL A 330 8.16 -29.70 -7.19
CA VAL A 330 6.96 -28.87 -7.25
C VAL A 330 7.36 -27.41 -7.24
N SER A 331 6.65 -26.59 -8.01
CA SER A 331 6.86 -25.14 -8.05
C SER A 331 5.65 -24.38 -7.47
N GLY A 332 5.85 -23.12 -7.09
CA GLY A 332 4.86 -22.30 -6.38
C GLY A 332 3.63 -21.95 -7.21
N ASP A 333 3.73 -21.97 -8.53
CA ASP A 333 2.60 -21.86 -9.48
C ASP A 333 1.63 -23.05 -9.41
N GLU A 334 2.09 -24.17 -8.86
CA GLU A 334 1.31 -25.40 -8.69
C GLU A 334 0.67 -25.49 -7.29
N LEU A 335 0.77 -24.41 -6.51
CA LEU A 335 0.29 -24.27 -5.16
C LEU A 335 -1.08 -23.57 -5.18
N LEU A 336 -2.12 -24.28 -4.73
CA LEU A 336 -3.51 -23.78 -4.75
C LEU A 336 -3.85 -22.99 -3.49
N ASN A 337 -3.36 -23.41 -2.32
CA ASN A 337 -3.65 -22.76 -1.04
C ASN A 337 -2.55 -23.03 -0.01
N ALA A 338 -2.30 -22.06 0.87
CA ALA A 338 -1.40 -22.21 2.02
C ALA A 338 -2.02 -21.53 3.24
N GLN A 339 -2.05 -22.19 4.40
CA GLN A 339 -2.64 -21.63 5.62
C GLN A 339 -1.83 -22.02 6.86
N ALA A 340 -1.64 -21.07 7.78
CA ALA A 340 -1.01 -21.35 9.06
C ALA A 340 -2.07 -21.96 9.97
N ILE A 341 -1.87 -23.21 10.35
CA ILE A 341 -2.77 -23.93 11.26
C ILE A 341 -1.94 -24.61 12.36
N PRO A 342 -2.45 -24.68 13.59
CA PRO A 342 -1.81 -25.51 14.61
C PRO A 342 -1.89 -26.98 14.19
N ASP A 343 -0.79 -27.71 14.30
CA ASP A 343 -0.76 -29.15 14.06
C ASP A 343 -1.62 -29.87 15.10
N GLN A 344 -2.55 -30.72 14.64
CA GLN A 344 -3.47 -31.45 15.50
C GLN A 344 -2.76 -32.48 16.40
N LYS A 345 -1.58 -32.98 16.00
CA LYS A 345 -0.83 -33.98 16.76
C LYS A 345 0.01 -33.36 17.88
N THR A 346 0.67 -32.23 17.60
CA THR A 346 1.66 -31.63 18.50
C THR A 346 1.21 -30.32 19.15
N GLY A 347 0.16 -29.67 18.63
CA GLY A 347 -0.27 -28.33 19.04
C GLY A 347 0.70 -27.21 18.63
N LEU A 348 1.78 -27.54 17.92
CA LEU A 348 2.79 -26.59 17.47
C LEU A 348 2.33 -25.87 16.17
N PRO A 349 2.81 -24.64 15.91
CA PRO A 349 2.51 -23.94 14.67
C PRO A 349 2.98 -24.74 13.43
N SER A 350 2.10 -24.85 12.43
CA SER A 350 2.40 -25.53 11.17
C SER A 350 1.79 -24.78 9.98
N VAL A 351 2.25 -25.11 8.77
CA VAL A 351 1.71 -24.56 7.52
C VAL A 351 1.11 -25.69 6.69
N SER A 352 -0.20 -25.65 6.49
CA SER A 352 -0.92 -26.52 5.57
C SER A 352 -0.76 -26.00 4.15
N VAL A 353 -0.25 -26.85 3.26
CA VAL A 353 -0.06 -26.56 1.84
C VAL A 353 -0.93 -27.50 1.01
N THR A 354 -1.64 -26.93 0.03
CA THR A 354 -2.45 -27.66 -0.94
C THR A 354 -1.91 -27.40 -2.34
N LEU A 355 -1.57 -28.46 -3.05
CA LEU A 355 -1.05 -28.47 -4.41
C LEU A 355 -2.12 -28.88 -5.43
N ASN A 356 -1.90 -28.58 -6.70
CA ASN A 356 -2.68 -29.15 -7.79
C ASN A 356 -2.47 -30.67 -7.91
N ALA A 357 -3.34 -31.34 -8.67
CA ALA A 357 -3.32 -32.80 -8.77
C ALA A 357 -2.02 -33.36 -9.42
N ALA A 358 -1.44 -32.64 -10.37
CA ALA A 358 -0.22 -33.06 -11.07
C ALA A 358 1.02 -32.96 -10.15
N ALA A 359 1.16 -31.85 -9.42
CA ALA A 359 2.20 -31.66 -8.41
C ALA A 359 2.02 -32.61 -7.23
N GLY A 360 0.79 -32.79 -6.75
CA GLY A 360 0.47 -33.73 -5.68
C GLY A 360 0.88 -35.17 -6.00
N LYS A 361 0.73 -35.61 -7.26
CA LYS A 361 1.21 -36.93 -7.70
C LYS A 361 2.75 -37.01 -7.68
N ARG A 362 3.44 -36.03 -8.25
CA ARG A 362 4.93 -35.99 -8.22
C ARG A 362 5.47 -35.95 -6.80
N MET A 363 4.79 -35.21 -5.92
CA MET A 363 5.13 -35.16 -4.50
C MET A 363 4.92 -36.52 -3.83
N PHE A 364 3.80 -37.19 -4.10
CA PHE A 364 3.53 -38.54 -3.58
C PHE A 364 4.56 -39.57 -4.08
N ASP A 365 4.82 -39.61 -5.38
CA ASP A 365 5.79 -40.53 -6.00
C ASP A 365 7.21 -40.34 -5.39
N HIS A 366 7.53 -39.09 -5.02
CA HIS A 366 8.78 -38.78 -4.34
C HIS A 366 8.76 -39.18 -2.85
N THR A 367 7.75 -38.79 -2.09
CA THR A 367 7.72 -38.97 -0.63
C THR A 367 7.61 -40.44 -0.23
N VAL A 368 6.91 -41.28 -1.01
CA VAL A 368 6.79 -42.74 -0.77
C VAL A 368 8.16 -43.42 -0.65
N ASN A 369 9.13 -43.01 -1.47
CA ASN A 369 10.46 -43.62 -1.52
C ASN A 369 11.51 -42.84 -0.70
N ASN A 370 11.13 -41.73 -0.08
CA ASN A 370 12.04 -40.79 0.58
C ASN A 370 11.56 -40.38 1.98
N VAL A 371 10.83 -41.26 2.67
CA VAL A 371 10.50 -41.08 4.10
C VAL A 371 11.79 -40.97 4.92
N HIS A 372 11.79 -40.11 5.93
CA HIS A 372 12.93 -39.72 6.76
C HIS A 372 14.04 -38.94 6.05
N LYS A 373 13.84 -38.55 4.78
CA LYS A 373 14.71 -37.60 4.09
C LYS A 373 14.12 -36.19 4.18
N ARG A 374 14.97 -35.19 3.96
CA ARG A 374 14.59 -33.77 4.02
C ARG A 374 14.05 -33.29 2.68
N LEU A 375 13.01 -32.47 2.74
CA LEU A 375 12.45 -31.75 1.60
C LEU A 375 12.68 -30.26 1.80
N ALA A 376 13.45 -29.62 0.92
CA ALA A 376 13.74 -28.20 1.02
C ALA A 376 12.74 -27.36 0.23
N THR A 377 12.35 -26.23 0.83
CA THR A 377 11.61 -25.15 0.19
C THR A 377 12.58 -24.03 -0.15
N VAL A 378 12.78 -23.78 -1.44
CA VAL A 378 13.67 -22.75 -1.97
C VAL A 378 12.85 -21.58 -2.47
N TYR A 379 13.18 -20.39 -2.02
CA TYR A 379 12.71 -19.14 -2.58
C TYR A 379 13.71 -18.67 -3.63
N ILE A 380 13.23 -18.50 -4.85
CA ILE A 380 14.02 -18.01 -5.98
C ILE A 380 13.44 -16.68 -6.40
N ASP A 381 14.24 -15.64 -6.25
CA ASP A 381 13.92 -14.31 -6.76
C ASP A 381 14.70 -14.08 -8.05
N ARG A 382 13.98 -13.95 -9.17
CA ARG A 382 14.58 -13.60 -10.46
C ARG A 382 14.35 -12.13 -10.72
N ILE A 383 15.39 -11.34 -10.50
CA ILE A 383 15.42 -9.91 -10.76
C ILE A 383 15.93 -9.70 -12.19
N PRO A 384 15.10 -9.28 -13.15
CA PRO A 384 15.55 -9.00 -14.50
C PRO A 384 16.55 -7.83 -14.46
N THR A 385 17.79 -8.04 -14.89
CA THR A 385 18.74 -6.93 -15.04
C THR A 385 18.55 -6.29 -16.40
N VAL A 386 18.40 -4.97 -16.43
CA VAL A 386 18.42 -4.19 -17.66
C VAL A 386 19.82 -3.58 -17.79
N THR A 387 20.58 -4.02 -18.79
CA THR A 387 21.89 -3.49 -19.14
C THR A 387 21.74 -2.60 -20.38
N LYS A 388 22.31 -1.40 -20.37
CA LYS A 388 22.30 -0.54 -21.56
C LYS A 388 23.36 -1.03 -22.55
N ASP A 389 23.01 -1.15 -23.83
CA ASP A 389 23.99 -1.39 -24.89
C ASP A 389 24.89 -0.17 -25.11
N ALA A 390 25.90 -0.31 -25.97
CA ALA A 390 26.82 0.78 -26.34
C ALA A 390 26.12 1.99 -27.01
N ASN A 391 24.87 1.84 -27.44
CA ASN A 391 24.04 2.87 -28.05
C ASN A 391 23.02 3.49 -27.07
N GLY A 392 23.06 3.09 -25.79
CA GLY A 392 22.16 3.58 -24.75
C GLY A 392 20.78 2.91 -24.69
N ASN A 393 20.54 1.86 -25.49
CA ASN A 393 19.28 1.11 -25.50
C ASN A 393 19.24 0.08 -24.37
N GLU A 394 18.08 -0.05 -23.73
CA GLU A 394 17.86 -1.03 -22.66
C GLU A 394 17.80 -2.47 -23.21
N VAL A 395 18.84 -3.26 -22.95
CA VAL A 395 18.88 -4.68 -23.28
C VAL A 395 18.67 -5.50 -22.00
N ARG A 396 17.76 -6.48 -22.06
CA ARG A 396 17.56 -7.43 -20.96
C ARG A 396 18.85 -8.27 -20.81
N GLY A 397 19.63 -7.97 -19.77
CA GLY A 397 20.78 -8.77 -19.35
C GLY A 397 20.35 -10.07 -18.65
N ALA A 398 21.31 -10.94 -18.32
CA ALA A 398 21.06 -12.17 -17.57
C ALA A 398 20.48 -11.85 -16.18
N ALA A 399 19.23 -12.27 -15.93
CA ALA A 399 18.54 -12.01 -14.66
C ALA A 399 19.40 -12.43 -13.46
N ARG A 400 19.49 -11.55 -12.46
CA ARG A 400 20.11 -11.91 -11.17
C ARG A 400 19.15 -12.86 -10.45
N VAL A 401 19.64 -14.05 -10.15
CA VAL A 401 18.87 -15.07 -9.44
C VAL A 401 19.38 -15.10 -8.01
N GLN A 402 18.55 -14.67 -7.06
CA GLN A 402 18.80 -14.90 -5.64
C GLN A 402 18.05 -16.15 -5.21
N GLU A 403 18.75 -17.11 -4.63
CA GLU A 403 18.17 -18.37 -4.19
C GLU A 403 18.46 -18.54 -2.70
N ARG A 404 17.41 -18.68 -1.89
CA ARG A 404 17.53 -18.91 -0.44
C ARG A 404 16.65 -20.06 -0.01
N VAL A 405 17.16 -20.90 0.88
CA VAL A 405 16.38 -22.00 1.46
C VAL A 405 15.63 -21.47 2.68
N ILE A 406 14.31 -21.54 2.65
CA ILE A 406 13.45 -21.09 3.75
C ILE A 406 13.42 -22.15 4.85
N ALA A 407 13.20 -23.40 4.45
CA ALA A 407 13.07 -24.52 5.38
C ALA A 407 13.46 -25.82 4.66
N ALA A 408 13.93 -26.80 5.43
CA ALA A 408 14.13 -28.16 4.95
C ALA A 408 13.72 -29.18 6.02
N PRO A 409 12.41 -29.34 6.29
CA PRO A 409 11.90 -30.33 7.24
C PRO A 409 12.06 -31.77 6.73
N ASP A 410 11.97 -32.72 7.66
CA ASP A 410 11.94 -34.15 7.38
C ASP A 410 10.57 -34.60 6.85
N ILE A 411 10.59 -35.53 5.90
CA ILE A 411 9.39 -36.23 5.41
C ILE A 411 9.04 -37.32 6.44
N ASN A 412 8.04 -37.07 7.29
CA ASN A 412 7.65 -38.01 8.34
C ASN A 412 6.77 -39.17 7.83
N GLU A 413 5.88 -38.88 6.87
CA GLU A 413 4.96 -39.85 6.27
C GLU A 413 4.81 -39.57 4.77
N PRO A 414 4.44 -40.56 3.94
CA PRO A 414 4.14 -40.31 2.52
C PRO A 414 2.96 -39.34 2.38
N PHE A 415 3.14 -38.29 1.59
CA PHE A 415 2.11 -37.27 1.34
C PHE A 415 2.06 -36.85 -0.13
N GLY A 416 0.87 -36.46 -0.58
CA GLY A 416 0.62 -36.04 -1.97
C GLY A 416 0.26 -34.56 -2.08
N ALA A 417 -0.97 -34.27 -2.48
CA ALA A 417 -1.44 -32.91 -2.73
C ALA A 417 -1.58 -32.05 -1.48
N ASN A 418 -1.84 -32.65 -0.32
CA ASN A 418 -1.99 -31.94 0.95
C ASN A 418 -0.91 -32.39 1.93
N PHE A 419 -0.18 -31.44 2.51
CA PHE A 419 0.84 -31.74 3.52
C PHE A 419 1.02 -30.58 4.50
N LEU A 420 1.60 -30.90 5.66
CA LEU A 420 1.88 -29.97 6.74
C LEU A 420 3.39 -29.76 6.85
N THR A 421 3.81 -28.49 6.85
CA THR A 421 5.17 -28.11 7.21
C THR A 421 5.19 -27.82 8.72
N THR A 422 5.83 -28.70 9.50
CA THR A 422 5.95 -28.60 10.97
C THR A 422 7.31 -28.07 11.40
N GLY A 423 7.53 -27.84 12.70
CA GLY A 423 8.81 -27.38 13.25
C GLY A 423 9.06 -25.87 13.10
N LEU A 424 7.99 -25.09 12.90
CA LEU A 424 8.06 -23.64 12.71
C LEU A 424 7.63 -22.91 14.00
N SER A 425 8.23 -21.77 14.29
CA SER A 425 7.66 -20.81 15.24
C SER A 425 6.39 -20.15 14.65
N GLN A 426 5.55 -19.55 15.50
CA GLN A 426 4.34 -18.86 15.05
C GLN A 426 4.63 -17.77 14.01
N GLN A 427 5.74 -17.05 14.19
CA GLN A 427 6.17 -15.99 13.28
C GLN A 427 6.68 -16.58 11.96
N GLN A 428 7.53 -17.61 12.02
CA GLN A 428 8.00 -18.32 10.82
C GLN A 428 6.86 -18.97 10.02
N ALA A 429 5.84 -19.54 10.67
CA ALA A 429 4.68 -20.11 9.99
C ALA A 429 3.87 -19.03 9.26
N THR A 430 3.66 -17.88 9.91
CA THR A 430 2.95 -16.74 9.31
C THR A 430 3.73 -16.15 8.13
N ASP A 431 5.04 -15.98 8.30
CA ASP A 431 5.92 -15.45 7.26
C ASP A 431 6.08 -16.44 6.10
N LEU A 432 6.17 -17.75 6.37
CA LEU A 432 6.17 -18.79 5.33
C LEU A 432 4.85 -18.78 4.56
N VAL A 433 3.69 -18.68 5.21
CA VAL A 433 2.41 -18.58 4.50
C VAL A 433 2.35 -17.32 3.65
N ARG A 434 2.84 -16.19 4.17
CA ARG A 434 2.94 -14.96 3.38
C ARG A 434 3.83 -15.18 2.16
N GLN A 435 5.00 -15.81 2.35
CA GLN A 435 5.93 -16.12 1.26
C GLN A 435 5.32 -17.09 0.23
N LEU A 436 4.66 -18.16 0.69
CA LEU A 436 3.95 -19.15 -0.14
C LEU A 436 2.80 -18.52 -0.93
N LYS A 437 2.03 -17.61 -0.32
CA LYS A 437 0.97 -16.84 -1.01
C LYS A 437 1.52 -15.72 -1.87
N SER A 438 2.71 -15.20 -1.56
CA SER A 438 3.42 -14.21 -2.36
C SER A 438 4.16 -14.84 -3.55
N GLY A 439 4.15 -16.18 -3.64
CA GLY A 439 4.76 -16.95 -4.71
C GLY A 439 4.09 -16.66 -6.04
N ALA A 440 4.88 -16.13 -6.97
CA ALA A 440 4.54 -15.60 -8.29
C ALA A 440 3.39 -14.57 -8.29
N LEU A 441 3.48 -13.57 -9.16
CA LEU A 441 2.30 -12.76 -9.44
C LEU A 441 1.17 -13.69 -9.95
N ALA A 442 -0.08 -13.40 -9.58
CA ALA A 442 -1.27 -14.08 -10.10
C ALA A 442 -1.20 -14.12 -11.63
N ALA A 443 -0.86 -12.99 -12.24
CA ALA A 443 -0.49 -12.86 -13.63
C ALA A 443 0.63 -11.80 -13.79
N PRO A 444 1.46 -11.88 -14.85
CA PRO A 444 2.45 -10.85 -15.16
C PRO A 444 1.83 -9.45 -15.21
N MET A 445 2.60 -8.44 -14.83
CA MET A 445 2.20 -7.05 -14.94
C MET A 445 3.24 -6.27 -15.73
N ASP A 446 2.78 -5.48 -16.68
CA ASP A 446 3.60 -4.59 -17.49
C ASP A 446 3.52 -3.16 -16.98
N PHE A 447 4.61 -2.40 -17.12
CA PHE A 447 4.64 -0.98 -16.82
C PHE A 447 4.13 -0.19 -18.02
N VAL A 448 2.98 0.47 -17.87
CA VAL A 448 2.32 1.26 -18.93
C VAL A 448 2.79 2.70 -18.90
N GLU A 449 2.89 3.29 -17.70
CA GLU A 449 3.35 4.67 -17.51
C GLU A 449 4.33 4.75 -16.34
N GLU A 450 5.32 5.65 -16.46
CA GLU A 450 6.22 6.01 -15.37
C GLU A 450 6.42 7.51 -15.30
N TYR A 451 6.40 8.06 -14.08
CA TYR A 451 6.76 9.45 -13.81
C TYR A 451 7.70 9.51 -12.61
N VAL A 452 8.70 10.38 -12.69
CA VAL A 452 9.67 10.62 -11.61
C VAL A 452 9.62 12.07 -11.24
N ILE A 453 9.46 12.35 -9.95
CA ILE A 453 9.47 13.71 -9.42
C ILE A 453 10.68 13.83 -8.51
N GLY A 454 11.58 14.76 -8.81
CA GLY A 454 12.75 15.02 -7.98
C GLY A 454 12.36 15.65 -6.63
N PRO A 455 13.02 15.29 -5.51
CA PRO A 455 12.71 15.88 -4.20
C PRO A 455 12.91 17.40 -4.12
N SER A 456 13.81 17.96 -4.92
CA SER A 456 14.02 19.42 -5.01
C SER A 456 12.79 20.14 -5.58
N LEU A 457 12.18 19.60 -6.63
CA LEU A 457 10.91 20.11 -7.19
C LEU A 457 9.77 19.97 -6.19
N GLY A 458 9.71 18.84 -5.47
CA GLY A 458 8.72 18.63 -4.41
C GLY A 458 8.85 19.67 -3.29
N ALA A 459 10.06 19.88 -2.77
CA ALA A 459 10.34 20.86 -1.72
C ALA A 459 10.01 22.29 -2.16
N GLU A 460 10.32 22.66 -3.41
CA GLU A 460 9.97 23.96 -3.96
C GLU A 460 8.44 24.14 -4.07
N ASN A 461 7.73 23.11 -4.53
CA ASN A 461 6.27 23.09 -4.61
C ASN A 461 5.62 23.24 -3.23
N VAL A 462 6.16 22.56 -2.21
CA VAL A 462 5.71 22.71 -0.81
C VAL A 462 5.90 24.16 -0.34
N GLN A 463 7.08 24.75 -0.55
CA GLN A 463 7.33 26.13 -0.13
C GLN A 463 6.42 27.14 -0.82
N ARG A 464 6.24 27.01 -2.14
CA ARG A 464 5.34 27.87 -2.92
C ARG A 464 3.89 27.70 -2.49
N GLY A 465 3.43 26.46 -2.26
CA GLY A 465 2.10 26.13 -1.79
C GLY A 465 1.80 26.71 -0.40
N ILE A 466 2.70 26.52 0.56
CA ILE A 466 2.57 27.09 1.91
C ILE A 466 2.52 28.62 1.85
N LYS A 467 3.43 29.25 1.09
CA LYS A 467 3.43 30.72 0.91
C LYS A 467 2.10 31.21 0.33
N ALA A 468 1.58 30.56 -0.71
CA ALA A 468 0.30 30.92 -1.33
C ALA A 468 -0.87 30.85 -0.34
N VAL A 469 -0.98 29.75 0.43
CA VAL A 469 -2.02 29.57 1.45
C VAL A 469 -1.89 30.64 2.55
N VAL A 470 -0.67 30.90 3.03
CA VAL A 470 -0.43 31.91 4.07
C VAL A 470 -0.78 33.32 3.59
N PHE A 471 -0.35 33.72 2.39
CA PHE A 471 -0.69 35.04 1.84
C PHE A 471 -2.19 35.19 1.58
N SER A 472 -2.84 34.18 1.01
CA SER A 472 -4.30 34.16 0.82
C SER A 472 -5.02 34.33 2.15
N PHE A 473 -4.61 33.55 3.16
CA PHE A 473 -5.20 33.58 4.49
C PHE A 473 -5.00 34.93 5.19
N LEU A 474 -3.77 35.48 5.20
CA LEU A 474 -3.47 36.78 5.82
C LEU A 474 -4.23 37.93 5.14
N PHE A 475 -4.33 37.91 3.80
CA PHE A 475 -5.11 38.89 3.06
C PHE A 475 -6.59 38.83 3.43
N THR A 476 -7.16 37.62 3.50
CA THR A 476 -8.53 37.41 3.97
C THR A 476 -8.74 37.94 5.39
N LEU A 477 -7.87 37.59 6.34
CA LEU A 477 -7.98 38.09 7.72
C LEU A 477 -7.93 39.62 7.79
N GLY A 478 -7.00 40.23 7.05
CA GLY A 478 -6.86 41.68 6.97
C GLY A 478 -8.11 42.35 6.39
N PHE A 479 -8.65 41.81 5.30
CA PHE A 479 -9.89 42.29 4.69
C PHE A 479 -11.07 42.24 5.68
N PHE A 480 -11.27 41.12 6.38
CA PHE A 480 -12.34 40.98 7.37
C PHE A 480 -12.17 41.95 8.53
N ALA A 481 -10.96 42.07 9.07
CA ALA A 481 -10.68 42.97 10.18
C ALA A 481 -10.97 44.44 9.81
N ILE A 482 -10.66 44.85 8.58
CA ILE A 482 -10.91 46.23 8.09
C ILE A 482 -12.41 46.43 7.79
N TYR A 483 -13.02 45.54 7.01
CA TYR A 483 -14.37 45.73 6.49
C TYR A 483 -15.48 45.46 7.53
N TYR A 484 -15.33 44.42 8.36
CA TYR A 484 -16.32 44.01 9.38
C TYR A 484 -15.93 44.39 10.82
N ARG A 485 -14.79 45.07 11.01
CA ARG A 485 -14.30 45.56 12.32
C ARG A 485 -14.30 44.46 13.40
N MET A 486 -15.16 44.57 14.42
CA MET A 486 -15.20 43.62 15.54
C MET A 486 -15.79 42.28 15.13
N PHE A 487 -16.78 42.26 14.24
CA PHE A 487 -17.29 41.02 13.64
C PHE A 487 -16.23 40.38 12.72
N GLY A 488 -15.40 41.21 12.09
CA GLY A 488 -14.22 40.76 11.35
C GLY A 488 -13.22 39.99 12.21
N LEU A 489 -12.98 40.44 13.45
CA LEU A 489 -12.10 39.75 14.40
C LEU A 489 -12.70 38.40 14.85
N ILE A 490 -14.02 38.35 15.09
CA ILE A 490 -14.72 37.10 15.43
C ILE A 490 -14.60 36.09 14.28
N THR A 491 -14.85 36.54 13.04
CA THR A 491 -14.65 35.73 11.83
C THR A 491 -13.21 35.26 11.70
N SER A 492 -12.23 36.13 11.98
CA SER A 492 -10.81 35.80 11.92
C SER A 492 -10.42 34.66 12.86
N VAL A 493 -10.92 34.69 14.11
CA VAL A 493 -10.69 33.60 15.08
C VAL A 493 -11.39 32.31 14.64
N ALA A 494 -12.60 32.39 14.09
CA ALA A 494 -13.31 31.23 13.58
C ALA A 494 -12.56 30.58 12.38
N LEU A 495 -12.00 31.40 11.47
CA LEU A 495 -11.19 30.94 10.35
C LEU A 495 -9.88 30.29 10.79
N LEU A 496 -9.19 30.84 11.81
CA LEU A 496 -8.01 30.22 12.40
C LEU A 496 -8.33 28.83 12.98
N PHE A 497 -9.46 28.73 13.69
CA PHE A 497 -9.87 27.46 14.25
C PHE A 497 -10.27 26.45 13.17
N ASN A 498 -10.85 26.91 12.06
CA ASN A 498 -11.16 26.06 10.92
C ASN A 498 -9.89 25.45 10.34
N LEU A 499 -8.89 26.27 10.00
CA LEU A 499 -7.61 25.79 9.49
C LEU A 499 -6.96 24.76 10.44
N LEU A 500 -7.03 25.01 11.75
CA LEU A 500 -6.54 24.09 12.78
C LEU A 500 -7.28 22.74 12.75
N ILE A 501 -8.61 22.75 12.62
CA ILE A 501 -9.41 21.52 12.51
C ILE A 501 -9.03 20.74 11.26
N VAL A 502 -8.89 21.40 10.11
CA VAL A 502 -8.55 20.72 8.86
C VAL A 502 -7.19 20.02 8.97
N VAL A 503 -6.17 20.73 9.47
CA VAL A 503 -4.82 20.15 9.68
C VAL A 503 -4.84 19.00 10.69
N ALA A 504 -5.58 19.15 11.80
CA ALA A 504 -5.70 18.11 12.82
C ALA A 504 -6.38 16.84 12.29
N VAL A 505 -7.46 17.00 11.53
CA VAL A 505 -8.21 15.88 10.96
C VAL A 505 -7.37 15.16 9.90
N MET A 506 -6.68 15.89 9.03
CA MET A 506 -5.76 15.29 8.04
C MET A 506 -4.65 14.47 8.72
N SER A 507 -4.06 15.00 9.79
CA SER A 507 -3.05 14.30 10.60
C SER A 507 -3.61 13.05 11.29
N LEU A 508 -4.81 13.14 11.88
CA LEU A 508 -5.46 12.04 12.59
C LEU A 508 -5.75 10.84 11.67
N PHE A 509 -6.20 11.10 10.45
CA PHE A 509 -6.53 10.05 9.48
C PHE A 509 -5.32 9.58 8.67
N GLY A 510 -4.13 10.15 8.86
CA GLY A 510 -2.94 9.85 8.05
C GLY A 510 -3.16 10.16 6.56
N ALA A 511 -3.97 11.18 6.27
CA ALA A 511 -4.32 11.53 4.91
C ALA A 511 -3.11 12.14 4.18
N THR A 512 -2.85 11.66 2.96
CA THR A 512 -1.76 12.16 2.13
C THR A 512 -2.08 13.56 1.59
N MET A 513 -1.22 14.52 1.91
CA MET A 513 -1.28 15.88 1.40
C MET A 513 -0.59 15.98 0.04
N THR A 514 -1.28 16.47 -0.99
CA THR A 514 -0.72 16.62 -2.36
C THR A 514 -0.67 18.10 -2.77
N LEU A 515 -0.05 18.42 -3.91
CA LEU A 515 -0.07 19.79 -4.42
C LEU A 515 -1.50 20.29 -4.72
N PRO A 516 -2.37 19.50 -5.39
CA PRO A 516 -3.79 19.80 -5.44
C PRO A 516 -4.44 19.90 -4.05
N GLY A 517 -4.02 19.10 -3.07
CA GLY A 517 -4.46 19.24 -1.68
C GLY A 517 -4.25 20.65 -1.12
N PHE A 518 -3.13 21.33 -1.42
CA PHE A 518 -2.93 22.73 -1.02
C PHE A 518 -3.91 23.69 -1.70
N ALA A 519 -4.26 23.45 -2.97
CA ALA A 519 -5.31 24.19 -3.64
C ALA A 519 -6.69 23.92 -3.00
N GLY A 520 -6.94 22.68 -2.55
CA GLY A 520 -8.13 22.32 -1.78
C GLY A 520 -8.22 23.03 -0.43
N LEU A 521 -7.09 23.18 0.28
CA LEU A 521 -7.02 24.01 1.50
C LEU A 521 -7.30 25.48 1.20
N ALA A 522 -6.70 26.05 0.14
CA ALA A 522 -6.95 27.43 -0.25
C ALA A 522 -8.43 27.65 -0.65
N LEU A 523 -9.01 26.72 -1.39
CA LEU A 523 -10.44 26.72 -1.73
C LEU A 523 -11.30 26.60 -0.48
N SER A 524 -10.94 25.74 0.46
CA SER A 524 -11.64 25.61 1.74
C SER A 524 -11.63 26.93 2.51
N VAL A 525 -10.50 27.65 2.56
CA VAL A 525 -10.45 28.99 3.16
C VAL A 525 -11.44 29.93 2.48
N GLY A 526 -11.52 29.93 1.15
CA GLY A 526 -12.49 30.71 0.38
C GLY A 526 -13.96 30.36 0.69
N LEU A 527 -14.31 29.07 0.66
CA LEU A 527 -15.66 28.59 1.01
C LEU A 527 -16.03 28.92 2.47
N SER A 528 -15.03 28.96 3.35
CA SER A 528 -15.23 29.27 4.77
C SER A 528 -15.46 30.75 5.01
N VAL A 529 -14.93 31.60 4.14
CA VAL A 529 -15.18 33.04 4.15
C VAL A 529 -16.63 33.32 3.82
N ASP A 530 -17.21 32.68 2.81
CA ASP A 530 -18.58 32.91 2.35
C ASP A 530 -19.62 32.71 3.46
N ALA A 531 -19.48 31.64 4.25
CA ALA A 531 -20.37 31.37 5.37
C ALA A 531 -20.35 32.50 6.41
N ASN A 532 -19.17 33.07 6.67
CA ASN A 532 -19.02 34.17 7.61
C ASN A 532 -19.51 35.52 7.03
N VAL A 533 -19.33 35.75 5.72
CA VAL A 533 -19.92 36.91 5.02
C VAL A 533 -21.43 36.89 5.12
N LEU A 534 -22.07 35.76 4.81
CA LEU A 534 -23.52 35.59 4.88
C LEU A 534 -24.08 35.93 6.27
N ILE A 535 -23.42 35.44 7.33
CA ILE A 535 -23.81 35.77 8.71
C ILE A 535 -23.68 37.28 8.96
N ASN A 536 -22.54 37.88 8.60
CA ASN A 536 -22.29 39.29 8.90
C ASN A 536 -23.24 40.22 8.14
N GLU A 537 -23.47 39.97 6.85
CA GLU A 537 -24.43 40.74 6.05
C GLU A 537 -25.85 40.53 6.55
N ARG A 538 -26.24 39.30 6.93
CA ARG A 538 -27.57 39.09 7.49
C ARG A 538 -27.77 39.85 8.79
N ILE A 539 -26.76 39.91 9.67
CA ILE A 539 -26.82 40.73 10.88
C ILE A 539 -26.95 42.21 10.53
N ARG A 540 -26.19 42.73 9.54
CA ARG A 540 -26.32 44.12 9.06
C ARG A 540 -27.71 44.42 8.52
N GLU A 541 -28.29 43.51 7.76
CA GLU A 541 -29.64 43.62 7.20
C GLU A 541 -30.69 43.75 8.31
N GLU A 542 -30.68 42.83 9.29
CA GLU A 542 -31.62 42.87 10.42
C GLU A 542 -31.43 44.13 11.29
N LEU A 543 -30.19 44.62 11.43
CA LEU A 543 -29.91 45.91 12.10
C LEU A 543 -30.48 47.11 11.33
N ARG A 544 -30.39 47.12 9.99
CA ARG A 544 -30.99 48.17 9.14
C ARG A 544 -32.52 48.16 9.21
N HIS A 545 -33.13 47.00 9.43
CA HIS A 545 -34.56 46.87 9.71
C HIS A 545 -34.97 47.31 11.12
N GLY A 546 -34.04 47.84 11.93
CA GLY A 546 -34.33 48.38 13.25
C GLY A 546 -34.43 47.34 14.36
N MET A 547 -34.04 46.08 14.11
CA MET A 547 -34.01 45.07 15.17
C MET A 547 -32.97 45.45 16.24
N PRO A 548 -33.28 45.21 17.53
CA PRO A 548 -32.31 45.45 18.60
C PRO A 548 -31.08 44.55 18.41
N ALA A 549 -29.90 45.10 18.68
CA ALA A 549 -28.59 44.50 18.43
C ALA A 549 -28.46 43.01 18.80
N LYS A 550 -28.96 42.60 19.96
CA LYS A 550 -28.91 41.19 20.41
C LYS A 550 -29.83 40.27 19.60
N ALA A 551 -31.02 40.76 19.24
CA ALA A 551 -31.98 40.00 18.45
C ALA A 551 -31.52 39.90 16.99
N ALA A 552 -30.92 40.96 16.44
CA ALA A 552 -30.32 40.94 15.10
C ALA A 552 -29.19 39.90 14.98
N ILE A 553 -28.32 39.77 16.00
CA ILE A 553 -27.29 38.72 16.03
C ILE A 553 -27.94 37.33 16.05
N ALA A 554 -28.91 37.09 16.93
CA ALA A 554 -29.56 35.79 17.04
C ALA A 554 -30.28 35.40 15.74
N ALA A 555 -31.06 36.33 15.18
CA ALA A 555 -31.77 36.15 13.92
C ALA A 555 -30.82 35.96 12.72
N GLY A 556 -29.69 36.69 12.71
CA GLY A 556 -28.66 36.56 11.69
C GLY A 556 -28.07 35.15 11.63
N TYR A 557 -27.64 34.60 12.78
CA TYR A 557 -27.13 33.23 12.83
C TYR A 557 -28.19 32.17 12.52
N GLU A 558 -29.44 32.37 12.98
CA GLU A 558 -30.54 31.42 12.73
C GLU A 558 -30.90 31.37 11.24
N LYS A 559 -31.17 32.53 10.61
CA LYS A 559 -31.53 32.59 9.19
C LYS A 559 -30.38 32.19 8.27
N ALA A 560 -29.15 32.63 8.56
CA ALA A 560 -27.99 32.29 7.72
C ALA A 560 -27.61 30.81 7.82
N SER A 561 -27.88 30.14 8.95
CA SER A 561 -27.49 28.74 9.13
C SER A 561 -28.07 27.78 8.09
N HIS A 562 -29.33 28.01 7.66
CA HIS A 562 -29.97 27.20 6.61
C HIS A 562 -29.30 27.41 5.25
N THR A 563 -29.09 28.66 4.84
CA THR A 563 -28.41 28.98 3.58
C THR A 563 -26.97 28.45 3.53
N ILE A 564 -26.26 28.51 4.66
CA ILE A 564 -24.89 27.98 4.78
C ILE A 564 -24.88 26.46 4.66
N PHE A 565 -25.86 25.79 5.27
CA PHE A 565 -26.00 24.34 5.15
C PHE A 565 -26.25 23.93 3.70
N ASP A 566 -27.19 24.58 3.02
CA ASP A 566 -27.53 24.29 1.63
C ASP A 566 -26.34 24.49 0.68
N ALA A 567 -25.63 25.62 0.78
CA ALA A 567 -24.47 25.92 -0.05
C ALA A 567 -23.32 24.91 0.15
N ASN A 568 -23.04 24.55 1.41
CA ASN A 568 -21.99 23.58 1.74
C ASN A 568 -22.37 22.14 1.34
N LEU A 569 -23.66 21.79 1.38
CA LEU A 569 -24.12 20.47 0.96
C LEU A 569 -23.83 20.21 -0.52
N THR A 570 -24.00 21.22 -1.39
CA THR A 570 -23.61 21.09 -2.81
C THR A 570 -22.12 20.84 -2.97
N GLY A 571 -21.27 21.60 -2.25
CA GLY A 571 -19.82 21.38 -2.25
C GLY A 571 -19.44 19.99 -1.72
N LEU A 572 -20.14 19.50 -0.71
CA LEU A 572 -19.94 18.17 -0.14
C LEU A 572 -20.26 17.08 -1.16
N ILE A 573 -21.35 17.20 -1.93
CA ILE A 573 -21.72 16.24 -2.98
C ILE A 573 -20.61 16.18 -4.05
N VAL A 574 -20.11 17.34 -4.50
CA VAL A 574 -18.99 17.41 -5.45
C VAL A 574 -17.74 16.76 -4.85
N GLY A 575 -17.43 17.03 -3.58
CA GLY A 575 -16.29 16.43 -2.89
C GLY A 575 -16.39 14.91 -2.80
N VAL A 576 -17.55 14.38 -2.42
CA VAL A 576 -17.78 12.94 -2.35
C VAL A 576 -17.65 12.30 -3.73
N ALA A 577 -18.18 12.92 -4.79
CA ALA A 577 -18.02 12.44 -6.16
C ALA A 577 -16.54 12.44 -6.59
N LEU A 578 -15.80 13.51 -6.32
CA LEU A 578 -14.36 13.58 -6.62
C LEU A 578 -13.54 12.57 -5.82
N TYR A 579 -13.92 12.28 -4.58
CA TYR A 579 -13.24 11.27 -3.76
C TYR A 579 -13.54 9.84 -4.25
N ALA A 580 -14.78 9.57 -4.66
CA ALA A 580 -15.20 8.25 -5.13
C ALA A 580 -14.65 7.91 -6.53
N PHE A 581 -14.62 8.88 -7.45
CA PHE A 581 -14.25 8.66 -8.85
C PHE A 581 -12.89 9.25 -9.25
N GLY A 582 -12.31 10.14 -8.45
CA GLY A 582 -10.99 10.71 -8.71
C GLY A 582 -9.87 9.69 -8.47
N SER A 583 -8.71 9.90 -9.09
CA SER A 583 -7.50 9.11 -8.90
C SER A 583 -6.37 9.96 -8.30
N GLY A 584 -5.48 9.31 -7.54
CA GLY A 584 -4.25 9.90 -7.00
C GLY A 584 -4.45 11.30 -6.39
N PRO A 585 -3.89 12.38 -7.00
CA PRO A 585 -3.96 13.74 -6.45
C PRO A 585 -5.38 14.32 -6.29
N LEU A 586 -6.36 13.90 -7.12
CA LEU A 586 -7.74 14.38 -7.03
C LEU A 586 -8.44 13.93 -5.74
N LYS A 587 -8.11 12.75 -5.23
CA LYS A 587 -8.64 12.27 -3.94
C LYS A 587 -8.12 13.12 -2.79
N GLY A 588 -6.85 13.53 -2.82
CA GLY A 588 -6.26 14.45 -1.84
C GLY A 588 -6.94 15.82 -1.85
N PHE A 589 -7.18 16.38 -3.04
CA PHE A 589 -7.98 17.60 -3.19
C PHE A 589 -9.41 17.43 -2.63
N ALA A 590 -10.09 16.35 -2.99
CA ALA A 590 -11.46 16.08 -2.54
C ALA A 590 -11.54 15.94 -1.01
N LEU A 591 -10.60 15.22 -0.40
CA LEU A 591 -10.57 14.99 1.04
C LEU A 591 -10.35 16.29 1.83
N THR A 592 -9.38 17.11 1.41
CA THR A 592 -9.14 18.42 2.02
C THR A 592 -10.35 19.34 1.91
N MET A 593 -11.05 19.32 0.76
CA MET A 593 -12.28 20.08 0.57
C MET A 593 -13.43 19.59 1.46
N ILE A 594 -13.68 18.27 1.54
CA ILE A 594 -14.73 17.68 2.39
C ILE A 594 -14.52 18.04 3.87
N ILE A 595 -13.29 17.83 4.37
CA ILE A 595 -12.94 18.15 5.76
C ILE A 595 -13.09 19.64 6.01
N GLY A 596 -12.63 20.46 5.07
CA GLY A 596 -12.76 21.91 5.08
C GLY A 596 -14.21 22.39 5.17
N ILE A 597 -15.13 21.77 4.44
CA ILE A 597 -16.55 22.10 4.48
C ILE A 597 -17.14 21.78 5.86
N PHE A 598 -16.88 20.60 6.42
CA PHE A 598 -17.36 20.25 7.76
C PHE A 598 -16.80 21.17 8.85
N ALA A 599 -15.50 21.46 8.79
CA ALA A 599 -14.83 22.36 9.71
C ALA A 599 -15.38 23.81 9.58
N SER A 600 -15.61 24.27 8.36
CA SER A 600 -16.26 25.56 8.07
C SER A 600 -17.64 25.66 8.70
N MET A 601 -18.52 24.67 8.48
CA MET A 601 -19.87 24.68 9.04
C MET A 601 -19.85 24.72 10.57
N PHE A 602 -18.99 23.91 11.19
CA PHE A 602 -18.85 23.91 12.65
C PHE A 602 -18.35 25.26 13.18
N THR A 603 -17.30 25.82 12.57
CA THR A 603 -16.69 27.08 13.03
C THR A 603 -17.59 28.29 12.76
N ALA A 604 -18.21 28.39 11.59
CA ALA A 604 -19.08 29.51 11.23
C ALA A 604 -20.39 29.52 12.04
N ILE A 605 -21.02 28.37 12.27
CA ILE A 605 -22.34 28.32 12.93
C ILE A 605 -22.20 28.26 14.46
N THR A 606 -21.24 27.48 14.96
CA THR A 606 -21.11 27.18 16.40
C THR A 606 -20.10 28.09 17.08
N VAL A 607 -18.87 28.16 16.56
CA VAL A 607 -17.76 28.88 17.21
C VAL A 607 -17.94 30.39 17.10
N SER A 608 -18.21 30.90 15.89
CA SER A 608 -18.46 32.33 15.66
C SER A 608 -19.63 32.83 16.53
N ARG A 609 -20.74 32.08 16.59
CA ARG A 609 -21.88 32.40 17.47
C ARG A 609 -21.52 32.39 18.95
N ALA A 610 -20.71 31.43 19.40
CA ALA A 610 -20.24 31.36 20.78
C ALA A 610 -19.38 32.59 21.14
N LEU A 611 -18.45 32.98 20.26
CA LEU A 611 -17.61 34.17 20.43
C LEU A 611 -18.42 35.46 20.43
N ALA A 612 -19.35 35.62 19.48
CA ALA A 612 -20.27 36.76 19.44
C ALA A 612 -21.11 36.85 20.71
N THR A 613 -21.61 35.72 21.21
CA THR A 613 -22.38 35.64 22.47
C THR A 613 -21.51 36.00 23.68
N LEU A 614 -20.26 35.55 23.73
CA LEU A 614 -19.34 35.85 24.82
C LEU A 614 -19.01 37.36 24.90
N ILE A 615 -18.76 37.99 23.74
CA ILE A 615 -18.38 39.40 23.65
C ILE A 615 -19.58 40.33 23.87
N TYR A 616 -20.71 40.07 23.21
CA TYR A 616 -21.88 40.97 23.22
C TYR A 616 -22.98 40.57 24.20
N GLY A 617 -22.99 39.33 24.70
CA GLY A 617 -24.00 38.84 25.64
C GLY A 617 -23.99 39.59 26.97
N ARG A 618 -22.81 39.98 27.47
CA ARG A 618 -22.62 40.65 28.77
C ARG A 618 -22.95 42.15 28.76
N ARG A 619 -23.08 42.82 27.61
CA ARG A 619 -23.38 44.26 27.54
C ARG A 619 -24.89 44.51 27.64
N LYS A 620 -25.35 45.25 28.65
CA LYS A 620 -26.78 45.49 28.92
C LYS A 620 -27.45 46.47 27.93
N HIS A 621 -26.71 47.44 27.38
CA HIS A 621 -27.23 48.43 26.43
C HIS A 621 -26.31 48.59 25.21
N LEU A 622 -26.48 47.74 24.20
CA LEU A 622 -25.78 47.90 22.90
C LEU A 622 -26.64 48.78 21.99
N LYS A 623 -26.28 50.06 21.87
CA LYS A 623 -26.91 50.99 20.90
C LYS A 623 -26.38 50.83 19.48
N SER A 624 -25.15 50.35 19.32
CA SER A 624 -24.55 50.05 18.01
C SER A 624 -23.61 48.86 18.10
N ILE A 625 -23.45 48.17 16.97
CA ILE A 625 -22.47 47.10 16.77
C ILE A 625 -21.47 47.60 15.74
N ALA A 626 -20.18 47.35 15.97
CA ALA A 626 -19.14 47.57 14.97
C ALA A 626 -19.11 46.35 14.03
N ILE A 627 -19.90 46.42 12.95
CA ILE A 627 -20.02 45.42 11.89
C ILE A 627 -19.95 46.06 10.53
#